data_AF-A0A7J2YB00-F1
#
_entry.id   AF-A0A7J2YB00-F1
#
_cell.length_a   1.000
_cell.length_b   1.000
_cell.length_c   1.000
_cell.angle_alpha   90.00
_cell.angle_beta   90.00
_cell.angle_gamma   90.00
#
_symmetry.space_group_name_H-M   'P 1'
#
loop_
_entity.id
_entity.type
_entity.pdbx_description
1 polymer ?
#
loop_
_entity_poly.entity_id
_entity_poly.type
_entity_poly.pdbx_seq_one_letter_code
_entity_poly.pdbx_strand_id
1 'polypeptide(L)'
;MELKNRYYNYFLSACRILNVRQDILAFKISRMEAGEALTVGSFTLKFEGMKPSSEGILYIISIWDAEGKCILKAPVLLTMPRRERL
;
A
#
# COMPACT_ATOMS: atom_id res chain seq x y z
N MET A 1 -5.12 -18.79 7.56
CA MET A 1 -3.75 -18.23 7.43
C MET A 1 -3.53 -17.44 6.11
N GLU A 2 -4.59 -17.03 5.40
CA GLU A 2 -4.47 -16.56 3.99
C GLU A 2 -4.63 -15.04 3.79
N LEU A 3 -5.29 -14.33 4.71
CA LEU A 3 -5.58 -12.89 4.59
C LEU A 3 -4.31 -12.02 4.62
N LYS A 4 -3.39 -12.35 5.52
CA LYS A 4 -2.06 -11.77 5.67
C LYS A 4 -1.26 -11.72 4.37
N ASN A 5 -1.33 -12.78 3.57
CA ASN A 5 -0.62 -12.86 2.30
C ASN A 5 -1.28 -11.94 1.26
N ARG A 6 -2.61 -11.82 1.27
CA ARG A 6 -3.35 -11.02 0.29
C ARG A 6 -3.06 -9.51 0.38
N TYR A 7 -3.09 -8.93 1.58
CA TYR A 7 -2.84 -7.49 1.75
C TYR A 7 -1.38 -7.10 1.51
N TYR A 8 -0.44 -7.97 1.87
CA TYR A 8 0.97 -7.79 1.52
C TYR A 8 1.20 -7.97 0.01
N ASN A 9 0.50 -8.90 -0.66
CA ASN A 9 0.55 -8.99 -2.12
C ASN A 9 0.01 -7.73 -2.81
N TYR A 10 -1.03 -7.08 -2.27
CA TYR A 10 -1.47 -5.78 -2.79
C TYR A 10 -0.39 -4.70 -2.64
N PHE A 11 0.35 -4.69 -1.53
CA PHE A 11 1.51 -3.82 -1.37
C PHE A 11 2.60 -4.09 -2.42
N LEU A 12 2.91 -5.37 -2.69
CA LEU A 12 3.87 -5.75 -3.72
C LEU A 12 3.41 -5.33 -5.12
N SER A 13 2.12 -5.49 -5.43
CA SER A 13 1.54 -5.01 -6.68
C SER A 13 1.66 -3.49 -6.81
N ALA A 14 1.38 -2.74 -5.75
CA ALA A 14 1.59 -1.29 -5.71
C ALA A 14 3.05 -0.90 -6.01
N CYS A 15 4.01 -1.59 -5.40
CA CYS A 15 5.44 -1.37 -5.65
C CYS A 15 5.80 -1.60 -7.13
N ARG A 16 5.25 -2.66 -7.74
CA ARG A 16 5.47 -2.99 -9.16
C ARG A 16 4.86 -1.95 -10.09
N ILE A 17 3.62 -1.51 -9.82
CA ILE A 17 2.94 -0.50 -10.63
C ILE A 17 3.71 0.82 -10.60
N LEU A 18 4.10 1.27 -9.41
CA LEU A 18 4.82 2.53 -9.23
C LEU A 18 6.30 2.43 -9.61
N ASN A 19 6.81 1.22 -9.87
CA ASN A 19 8.22 0.91 -10.03
C ASN A 19 9.09 1.49 -8.89
N VAL A 20 8.61 1.33 -7.64
CA VAL A 20 9.29 1.81 -6.43
C VAL A 20 9.71 0.62 -5.58
N ARG A 21 10.89 0.73 -4.96
CA ARG A 21 11.34 -0.25 -3.97
C ARG A 21 10.39 -0.32 -2.77
N GLN A 22 10.18 -1.53 -2.28
CA GLN A 22 9.29 -1.79 -1.14
C GLN A 22 9.64 -0.96 0.10
N ASP A 23 10.94 -0.86 0.43
CA ASP A 23 11.40 -0.09 1.58
C ASP A 23 11.07 1.41 1.45
N ILE A 24 11.29 1.99 0.27
CA ILE A 24 10.97 3.38 -0.04
C ILE A 24 9.46 3.61 0.00
N LEU A 25 8.67 2.74 -0.62
CA LEU A 25 7.22 2.91 -0.68
C LEU A 25 6.59 2.78 0.71
N ALA A 26 7.04 1.82 1.52
CA ALA A 26 6.60 1.65 2.89
C ALA A 26 6.94 2.89 3.74
N PHE A 27 8.16 3.41 3.61
CA PHE A 27 8.58 4.63 4.32
C PHE A 27 7.73 5.84 3.91
N LYS A 28 7.44 6.00 2.62
CA LYS A 28 6.59 7.09 2.12
C LYS A 28 5.17 6.98 2.66
N ILE A 29 4.51 5.83 2.52
CA ILE A 29 3.14 5.62 3.01
C ILE A 29 3.07 5.84 4.53
N SER A 30 4.08 5.36 5.28
CA SER A 30 4.14 5.55 6.73
C SER A 30 4.26 7.01 7.17
N ARG A 31 4.65 7.92 6.28
CA ARG A 31 4.80 9.35 6.56
C ARG A 31 3.67 10.20 5.96
N MET A 32 2.81 9.62 5.14
CA MET A 32 1.68 10.33 4.53
C MET A 32 0.53 10.48 5.52
N GLU A 33 -0.13 11.63 5.46
CA GLU A 33 -1.36 11.88 6.20
C GLU A 33 -2.59 11.51 5.37
N ALA A 34 -3.68 11.13 6.05
CA ALA A 34 -4.90 10.70 5.37
C ALA A 34 -5.44 11.82 4.47
N GLY A 35 -5.63 11.53 3.19
CA GLY A 35 -6.03 12.48 2.16
C GLY A 35 -4.88 12.97 1.28
N GLU A 36 -3.61 12.75 1.68
CA GLU A 36 -2.47 13.13 0.86
C GLU A 36 -2.32 12.26 -0.40
N ALA A 37 -1.76 12.86 -1.43
CA ALA A 37 -1.42 12.20 -2.68
C ALA A 37 0.05 12.45 -3.04
N LEU A 38 0.70 11.39 -3.48
CA LEU A 38 2.07 11.38 -3.94
C LEU A 38 2.10 10.95 -5.40
N THR A 39 2.56 11.85 -6.28
CA THR A 39 2.81 11.51 -7.67
C THR A 39 4.19 10.87 -7.82
N VAL A 40 4.23 9.70 -8.46
CA VAL A 40 5.43 8.93 -8.76
C VAL A 40 5.40 8.57 -10.25
N GLY A 41 6.21 9.27 -11.05
CA GLY A 41 6.18 9.14 -12.50
C GLY A 41 4.81 9.53 -13.06
N SER A 42 4.21 8.66 -13.88
CA SER A 42 2.87 8.85 -14.44
C SER A 42 1.74 8.40 -13.52
N PHE A 43 2.04 7.94 -12.30
CA PHE A 43 1.03 7.43 -11.37
C PHE A 43 0.90 8.34 -10.15
N THR A 44 -0.31 8.44 -9.60
CA THR A 44 -0.60 9.14 -8.35
C THR A 44 -1.06 8.15 -7.31
N LEU A 45 -0.27 7.98 -6.26
CA LEU A 45 -0.63 7.22 -5.07
C LEU A 45 -1.33 8.15 -4.07
N LYS A 46 -2.59 7.88 -3.79
CA LYS A 46 -3.38 8.56 -2.77
C LYS A 46 -3.49 7.70 -1.52
N PHE A 47 -3.18 8.28 -0.38
CA PHE A 47 -3.40 7.65 0.92
C PHE A 47 -4.76 8.06 1.45
N GLU A 48 -5.68 7.11 1.58
CA GLU A 48 -7.06 7.38 2.03
C GLU A 48 -7.19 7.28 3.56
N GLY A 49 -6.26 6.60 4.23
CA GLY A 49 -6.21 6.49 5.67
C GLY A 49 -5.73 5.12 6.15
N MET A 50 -5.76 4.93 7.47
CA MET A 50 -5.36 3.68 8.12
C MET A 50 -6.51 3.07 8.91
N LYS A 51 -6.58 1.74 8.91
CA LYS A 51 -7.58 0.98 9.67
C LYS A 51 -6.87 -0.04 10.57
N PRO A 52 -7.12 -0.01 11.89
CA PRO A 52 -6.63 -1.06 12.77
C PRO A 52 -7.32 -2.38 12.44
N SER A 53 -6.56 -3.46 12.45
CA SER A 53 -7.03 -4.83 12.28
C SER A 53 -6.36 -5.71 13.33
N SER A 54 -6.96 -6.87 13.64
CA SER A 54 -6.38 -7.83 14.60
C SER A 54 -4.98 -8.30 14.19
N GLU A 55 -4.61 -8.14 12.91
CA GLU A 55 -3.32 -8.55 12.36
C GLU A 55 -2.30 -7.40 12.21
N GLY A 56 -2.68 -6.15 12.52
CA GLY A 56 -1.84 -4.95 12.38
C GLY A 56 -2.59 -3.75 11.79
N ILE A 57 -1.85 -2.74 11.35
CA ILE A 57 -2.40 -1.54 10.72
C ILE A 57 -2.51 -1.77 9.21
N LEU A 58 -3.72 -1.67 8.68
CA LEU A 58 -3.99 -1.69 7.24
C LEU A 58 -3.98 -0.26 6.70
N TYR A 59 -3.17 -0.03 5.67
CA TYR A 59 -3.05 1.27 5.01
C TYR A 59 -3.91 1.24 3.76
N ILE A 60 -4.93 2.10 3.68
CA ILE A 60 -5.83 2.17 2.53
C ILE A 60 -5.19 3.11 1.51
N ILE A 61 -4.77 2.55 0.38
CA ILE A 61 -4.16 3.31 -0.72
C ILE A 61 -4.97 3.16 -2.01
N SER A 62 -4.89 4.19 -2.85
CA SER A 62 -5.43 4.18 -4.21
C SER A 62 -4.36 4.67 -5.18
N ILE A 63 -4.06 3.91 -6.23
CA ILE A 63 -3.16 4.30 -7.31
C ILE A 63 -4.01 4.68 -8.51
N TRP A 64 -3.72 5.84 -9.05
CA TRP A 64 -4.35 6.42 -10.22
C TRP A 64 -3.31 6.61 -11.31
N ASP A 65 -3.68 6.40 -12.55
CA ASP A 65 -2.86 6.72 -13.72
C ASP A 65 -2.96 8.22 -14.06
N ALA A 66 -2.10 8.71 -14.94
CA ALA A 66 -2.09 10.08 -15.45
C ALA A 66 -3.42 10.44 -16.14
N GLU A 67 -4.10 9.45 -16.71
CA GLU A 67 -5.43 9.61 -17.31
C GLU A 67 -6.58 9.72 -16.27
N GLY A 68 -6.26 9.66 -14.97
CA GLY A 68 -7.27 9.69 -13.91
C GLY A 68 -8.03 8.37 -13.72
N LYS A 69 -7.51 7.27 -14.27
CA LYS A 69 -8.06 5.93 -14.08
C LYS A 69 -7.51 5.31 -12.80
N CYS A 70 -8.38 4.79 -11.93
CA CYS A 70 -7.95 4.03 -10.76
C CYS A 70 -7.41 2.65 -11.20
N ILE A 71 -6.11 2.43 -10.97
CA ILE A 71 -5.40 1.19 -11.31
C ILE A 71 -5.48 0.19 -10.16
N LEU A 72 -5.37 0.67 -8.92
CA LEU A 72 -5.40 -0.17 -7.74
C LEU A 72 -6.08 0.60 -6.60
N LYS A 73 -7.11 0.03 -5.99
CA LYS A 73 -7.65 0.53 -4.72
C LYS A 73 -7.78 -0.64 -3.75
N ALA A 74 -6.92 -0.69 -2.75
CA ALA A 74 -6.89 -1.78 -1.80
C ALA A 74 -6.26 -1.38 -0.46
N PRO A 75 -6.70 -2.00 0.65
CA PRO A 75 -5.93 -1.98 1.88
C PRO A 75 -4.65 -2.81 1.71
N VAL A 76 -3.53 -2.25 2.16
CA VAL A 76 -2.20 -2.87 2.09
C VAL A 76 -1.59 -3.01 3.47
N LEU A 77 -0.74 -4.01 3.62
CA LEU A 77 0.05 -4.23 4.83
C LEU A 77 1.50 -3.93 4.48
N LEU A 78 2.12 -2.95 5.15
CA LEU A 78 3.47 -2.48 4.82
C LEU A 78 4.56 -3.45 5.28
N THR A 79 4.29 -4.19 6.34
CA THR A 79 5.21 -5.19 6.90
C THR A 79 4.81 -6.57 6.43
N MET A 80 5.80 -7.41 6.10
CA MET A 80 5.51 -8.82 5.92
C MET A 80 5.10 -9.39 7.28
N PRO A 81 3.98 -10.11 7.40
CA PRO A 81 3.62 -10.75 8.65
C PRO A 81 4.74 -11.73 9.02
N ARG A 82 5.35 -11.53 10.19
CA ARG A 82 6.31 -12.49 10.73
C ARG A 82 5.59 -13.84 10.77
N ARG A 83 6.13 -14.84 10.07
CA ARG A 83 5.72 -16.23 10.28
C ARG A 83 6.07 -16.53 11.73
N GLU A 84 5.09 -16.50 12.62
CA GLU A 84 5.21 -17.18 13.91
C GLU A 84 5.48 -18.64 13.58
N ARG A 85 6.72 -19.07 13.80
CA ARG A 85 7.06 -20.48 13.92
C ARG A 85 6.37 -20.95 15.20
N LEU A 86 5.25 -21.65 15.05
CA LEU A 86 4.73 -22.58 16.05
C LEU A 86 5.76 -23.70 16.26
#